data_AF-A0A1J8Q8A3-F1
#
_entry.id   AF-A0A1J8Q8A3-F1
#
_cell.length_a   1.000
_cell.length_b   1.000
_cell.length_c   1.000
_cell.angle_alpha   90.00
_cell.angle_beta   90.00
_cell.angle_gamma   90.00
#
_symmetry.space_group_name_H-M   'P 1'
#
loop_
_entity.id
_entity.type
_entity.pdbx_description
1 polymer ?
#
loop_
_entity_poly.entity_id
_entity_poly.type
_entity_poly.pdbx_seq_one_letter_code
_entity_poly.pdbx_strand_id
1 'polypeptide(L)'
;MFQKSQKSKEYSRENILHAVARFVVCDDQSLAVADKHSFRNCLVAMRPGAILADIPSAHDVSSYIHNSFINFIGGLKAKMQATTTGRISTTTDLWSVDQTKAAFLGLTAHWIEARETSWTLFSQVIGFRGISGAHSGHNLAWYLVGLCERAGIITAHSSKLFCLTADNTSNNDTTCDNIETLLHRRNIYNFDATQHRLPCLAHVLNLAITDIMSVITRIANVETTTAIWEFDPSLPNNRVLGDSLDVVAAIRTLAIKCSGQRIEYFETLQGKCGIETPLKIPLHSNVRWGTADGMLGRAYHLRQVR
;
A
#
# COMPACT_ATOMS: atom_id res chain seq x y z
N MET A 1 -23.51 2.57 -0.78
CA MET A 1 -24.68 3.47 -1.03
C MET A 1 -24.93 3.49 -2.53
N PHE A 2 -26.15 3.23 -2.99
CA PHE A 2 -26.49 3.24 -4.42
C PHE A 2 -26.37 4.68 -4.98
N GLN A 3 -25.66 4.85 -6.11
CA GLN A 3 -25.54 6.13 -6.81
C GLN A 3 -26.34 6.08 -8.11
N LYS A 4 -27.45 6.82 -8.17
CA LYS A 4 -28.28 6.93 -9.38
C LYS A 4 -27.66 7.92 -10.36
N SER A 5 -27.35 7.48 -11.58
CA SER A 5 -26.93 8.36 -12.67
C SER A 5 -28.04 9.40 -12.98
N GLN A 6 -27.67 10.67 -13.15
CA GLN A 6 -28.59 11.77 -13.46
C GLN A 6 -29.13 11.75 -14.91
N LYS A 7 -28.56 10.93 -15.81
CA LYS A 7 -29.08 10.69 -17.15
C LYS A 7 -29.25 9.19 -17.40
N SER A 8 -30.44 8.81 -17.89
CA SER A 8 -30.66 7.52 -18.54
C SER A 8 -29.70 7.43 -19.73
N LYS A 9 -28.68 6.58 -19.63
CA LYS A 9 -27.87 6.26 -20.81
C LYS A 9 -28.66 5.27 -21.64
N GLU A 10 -28.87 5.57 -22.92
CA GLU A 10 -29.33 4.56 -23.85
C GLU A 10 -28.39 3.36 -23.82
N TYR A 11 -28.97 2.18 -23.97
CA TYR A 11 -28.19 0.97 -24.06
C TYR A 11 -27.26 1.02 -25.27
N SER A 12 -26.02 0.65 -25.03
CA SER A 12 -25.08 0.26 -26.08
C SER A 12 -24.17 -0.85 -25.54
N ARG A 13 -23.66 -1.68 -26.44
CA ARG A 13 -22.66 -2.71 -26.12
C ARG A 13 -21.44 -2.10 -25.40
N GLU A 14 -21.01 -0.92 -25.84
CA GLU A 14 -19.91 -0.17 -25.24
C GLU A 14 -20.23 0.27 -23.80
N ASN A 15 -21.44 0.77 -23.54
CA ASN A 15 -21.86 1.17 -22.21
C ASN A 15 -21.90 -0.01 -21.23
N ILE A 16 -22.36 -1.19 -21.68
CA ILE A 16 -22.32 -2.40 -20.87
C ILE A 16 -20.88 -2.83 -20.61
N LEU A 17 -20.04 -2.87 -21.64
CA LEU A 17 -18.63 -3.24 -21.49
C LEU A 17 -17.92 -2.33 -20.49
N HIS A 18 -18.12 -1.01 -20.59
CA HIS A 18 -17.59 -0.04 -19.63
C HIS A 18 -18.15 -0.27 -18.21
N ALA A 19 -19.45 -0.53 -18.04
CA ALA A 19 -20.04 -0.77 -16.74
C ALA A 19 -19.51 -2.07 -16.09
N VAL A 20 -19.41 -3.16 -16.86
CA VAL A 20 -18.85 -4.43 -16.39
C VAL A 20 -17.35 -4.31 -16.10
N ALA A 21 -16.59 -3.60 -16.93
CA ALA A 21 -15.18 -3.33 -16.66
C ALA A 21 -15.00 -2.52 -15.35
N ARG A 22 -15.85 -1.52 -15.12
CA ARG A 22 -15.84 -0.77 -13.85
C ARG A 22 -16.22 -1.65 -12.66
N PHE A 23 -17.24 -2.50 -12.79
CA PHE A 23 -17.59 -3.47 -11.75
C PHE A 23 -16.40 -4.37 -11.42
N VAL A 24 -15.71 -4.87 -12.46
CA VAL A 24 -14.52 -5.72 -12.27
C VAL A 24 -13.38 -4.98 -11.57
N VAL A 25 -13.06 -3.77 -12.02
CA VAL A 25 -11.89 -3.02 -11.50
C VAL A 25 -12.17 -2.34 -10.16
N CYS A 26 -13.35 -1.73 -9.97
CA CYS A 26 -13.66 -0.96 -8.77
C CYS A 26 -14.06 -1.84 -7.58
N ASP A 27 -14.56 -3.06 -7.84
CA ASP A 27 -15.04 -3.97 -6.80
C ASP A 27 -14.14 -5.21 -6.67
N ASP A 28 -12.91 -5.15 -7.20
CA ASP A 28 -11.88 -6.22 -7.13
C ASP A 28 -12.39 -7.61 -7.57
N GLN A 29 -13.23 -7.66 -8.60
CA GLN A 29 -13.78 -8.93 -9.08
C GLN A 29 -12.80 -9.64 -10.01
N SER A 30 -12.89 -10.97 -10.05
CA SER A 30 -12.21 -11.74 -11.09
C SER A 30 -12.76 -11.40 -12.47
N LEU A 31 -11.89 -11.23 -13.47
CA LEU A 31 -12.28 -11.12 -14.89
C LEU A 31 -13.23 -12.25 -15.32
N ALA A 32 -13.06 -13.44 -14.75
CA ALA A 32 -13.88 -14.62 -15.04
C ALA A 32 -15.37 -14.42 -14.70
N VAL A 33 -15.73 -13.42 -13.87
CA VAL A 33 -17.13 -13.12 -13.54
C VAL A 33 -17.94 -12.78 -14.79
N ALA A 34 -17.33 -12.13 -15.79
CA ALA A 34 -17.97 -11.77 -17.04
C ALA A 34 -18.40 -13.00 -17.87
N ASP A 35 -17.79 -14.16 -17.64
CA ASP A 35 -18.14 -15.41 -18.31
C ASP A 35 -19.11 -16.29 -17.51
N LYS A 36 -19.42 -15.94 -16.26
CA LYS A 36 -20.34 -16.74 -15.43
C LYS A 36 -21.78 -16.59 -15.92
N HIS A 37 -22.44 -17.72 -16.17
CA HIS A 37 -23.83 -17.76 -16.62
C HIS A 37 -24.77 -17.01 -15.69
N SER A 38 -24.61 -17.13 -14.37
CA SER A 38 -25.44 -16.40 -13.39
C SER A 38 -25.32 -14.88 -13.54
N PHE A 39 -24.10 -14.38 -13.71
CA PHE A 39 -23.86 -12.95 -13.92
C PHE A 39 -24.42 -12.47 -15.26
N ARG A 40 -24.18 -13.22 -16.34
CA ARG A 40 -24.75 -12.93 -17.67
C ARG A 40 -26.28 -12.94 -17.66
N ASN A 41 -26.90 -13.86 -16.92
CA ASN A 41 -28.35 -13.92 -16.76
C ASN A 41 -28.90 -12.66 -16.06
N CYS A 42 -28.18 -12.08 -15.10
CA CYS A 42 -28.57 -10.79 -14.50
C CYS A 42 -28.58 -9.67 -15.55
N LEU A 43 -27.56 -9.62 -16.44
CA LEU A 43 -27.50 -8.63 -17.53
C LEU A 43 -28.66 -8.81 -18.52
N VAL A 44 -29.00 -10.05 -18.87
CA VAL A 44 -30.13 -10.38 -19.75
C VAL A 44 -31.47 -10.09 -19.06
N ALA A 45 -31.61 -10.33 -17.75
CA ALA A 45 -32.84 -9.99 -17.02
C ALA A 45 -33.12 -8.49 -17.04
N MET A 46 -32.08 -7.65 -17.01
CA MET A 46 -32.20 -6.20 -17.16
C MET A 46 -32.48 -5.76 -18.61
N ARG A 47 -32.18 -6.61 -19.61
CA ARG A 47 -32.51 -6.38 -21.02
C ARG A 47 -32.80 -7.70 -21.75
N PRO A 48 -34.07 -8.17 -21.74
CA PRO A 48 -34.42 -9.49 -22.28
C PRO A 48 -34.12 -9.69 -23.77
N GLY A 49 -34.02 -8.61 -24.55
CA GLY A 49 -33.67 -8.65 -25.97
C GLY A 49 -32.17 -8.68 -26.28
N ALA A 50 -31.29 -8.73 -25.28
CA ALA A 50 -29.85 -8.80 -25.49
C ALA A 50 -29.44 -10.16 -26.09
N ILE A 51 -28.60 -10.13 -27.13
CA ILE A 51 -28.01 -11.34 -27.71
C ILE A 51 -26.63 -11.61 -27.13
N LEU A 52 -26.07 -12.79 -27.38
CA LEU A 52 -24.75 -13.16 -26.85
C LEU A 52 -23.65 -12.14 -27.22
N ALA A 53 -23.71 -11.56 -28.42
CA ALA A 53 -22.76 -10.56 -28.90
C ALA A 53 -22.79 -9.24 -28.11
N ASP A 54 -23.90 -8.95 -27.43
CA ASP A 54 -24.06 -7.77 -26.59
C ASP A 54 -23.46 -7.93 -25.19
N ILE A 55 -23.29 -9.18 -24.75
CA ILE A 55 -22.83 -9.52 -23.40
C ILE A 55 -21.31 -9.63 -23.42
N PRO A 56 -20.59 -8.83 -22.60
CA PRO A 56 -19.14 -8.84 -22.60
C PRO A 56 -18.61 -10.16 -22.05
N SER A 57 -17.58 -10.69 -22.70
CA SER A 57 -16.78 -11.81 -22.18
C SER A 57 -15.65 -11.31 -21.27
N ALA A 58 -15.01 -12.23 -20.53
CA ALA A 58 -13.80 -11.90 -19.78
C ALA A 58 -12.69 -11.34 -20.69
N HIS A 59 -12.60 -11.83 -21.93
CA HIS A 59 -11.66 -11.30 -22.92
C HIS A 59 -12.00 -9.86 -23.31
N ASP A 60 -13.26 -9.56 -23.60
CA ASP A 60 -13.69 -8.20 -23.95
C ASP A 60 -13.37 -7.22 -22.81
N VAL A 61 -13.68 -7.61 -21.57
CA VAL A 61 -13.40 -6.80 -20.38
C VAL A 61 -11.90 -6.59 -20.19
N SER A 62 -11.10 -7.64 -20.31
CA SER A 62 -9.63 -7.55 -20.20
C SER A 62 -9.04 -6.62 -21.27
N SER A 63 -9.46 -6.76 -22.52
CA SER A 63 -9.03 -5.91 -23.64
C SER A 63 -9.46 -4.46 -23.43
N TYR A 64 -10.68 -4.23 -22.94
CA TYR A 64 -11.16 -2.89 -22.62
C TYR A 64 -10.33 -2.21 -21.52
N ILE A 65 -10.03 -2.93 -20.43
CA ILE A 65 -9.20 -2.44 -19.33
C ILE A 65 -7.79 -2.11 -19.84
N HIS A 66 -7.20 -3.01 -20.63
CA HIS A 66 -5.88 -2.79 -21.21
C HIS A 66 -5.84 -1.54 -22.09
N ASN A 67 -6.78 -1.41 -23.03
CA ASN A 67 -6.83 -0.24 -23.92
C ASN A 67 -7.11 1.06 -23.15
N SER A 68 -7.94 1.00 -22.11
CA SER A 68 -8.17 2.13 -21.20
C SER A 68 -6.88 2.54 -20.48
N PHE A 69 -6.07 1.57 -20.04
CA PHE A 69 -4.75 1.84 -19.47
C PHE A 69 -3.77 2.44 -20.49
N ILE A 70 -3.73 1.95 -21.73
CA ILE A 70 -2.89 2.51 -22.80
C ILE A 70 -3.26 3.97 -23.09
N ASN A 71 -4.56 4.27 -23.19
CA ASN A 71 -5.04 5.63 -23.37
C ASN A 71 -4.67 6.52 -22.17
N PHE A 72 -4.87 6.00 -20.96
CA PHE A 72 -4.52 6.69 -19.72
C PHE A 72 -3.02 7.01 -19.66
N ILE A 73 -2.13 6.05 -19.92
CA ILE A 73 -0.69 6.28 -19.83
C ILE A 73 -0.20 7.21 -20.94
N GLY A 74 -0.81 7.17 -22.12
CA GLY A 74 -0.55 8.13 -23.20
C GLY A 74 -0.92 9.56 -22.80
N GLY A 75 -2.11 9.76 -22.23
CA GLY A 75 -2.54 11.05 -21.70
C GLY A 75 -1.68 11.53 -20.53
N LEU A 76 -1.30 10.62 -19.63
CA LEU A 76 -0.41 10.92 -18.51
C LEU A 76 0.96 11.37 -18.99
N LYS A 77 1.53 10.70 -20.00
CA LYS A 77 2.80 11.08 -20.61
C LYS A 77 2.77 12.50 -21.17
N ALA A 78 1.72 12.86 -21.90
CA ALA A 78 1.54 14.23 -22.39
C ALA A 78 1.48 15.24 -21.23
N LYS A 79 0.77 14.89 -20.14
CA LYS A 79 0.65 15.72 -18.94
C LYS A 79 1.98 15.90 -18.21
N MET A 80 2.76 14.84 -18.04
CA MET A 80 4.09 14.91 -17.41
C MET A 80 5.05 15.79 -18.21
N GLN A 81 4.96 15.75 -19.55
CA GLN A 81 5.84 16.51 -20.43
C GLN A 81 5.41 17.97 -20.64
N ALA A 82 4.17 18.33 -20.33
CA ALA A 82 3.65 19.69 -20.46
C ALA A 82 4.49 20.72 -19.69
N THR A 83 4.63 21.93 -20.23
CA THR A 83 5.41 23.02 -19.60
C THR A 83 4.80 23.52 -18.30
N THR A 84 3.48 23.36 -18.12
CA THR A 84 2.75 23.67 -16.88
C THR A 84 3.07 22.72 -15.74
N THR A 85 3.58 21.53 -16.05
CA THR A 85 3.99 20.52 -15.06
C THR A 85 5.43 20.80 -14.63
N GLY A 86 5.59 21.13 -13.34
CA GLY A 86 6.89 21.34 -12.71
C GLY A 86 7.72 20.05 -12.61
N ARG A 87 8.70 20.07 -11.70
CA ARG A 87 9.45 18.85 -11.38
C ARG A 87 8.54 17.85 -10.64
N ILE A 88 8.86 16.57 -10.74
CA ILE A 88 8.00 15.46 -10.36
C ILE A 88 8.70 14.64 -9.28
N SER A 89 8.12 14.60 -8.09
CA SER A 89 8.57 13.72 -7.02
C SER A 89 7.88 12.37 -7.13
N THR A 90 8.56 11.31 -6.73
CA THR A 90 7.99 9.96 -6.70
C THR A 90 8.03 9.39 -5.29
N THR A 91 7.02 8.58 -4.97
CA THR A 91 7.04 7.71 -3.79
C THR A 91 7.00 6.28 -4.25
N THR A 92 7.88 5.44 -3.69
CA THR A 92 7.93 4.02 -4.01
C THR A 92 7.72 3.18 -2.77
N ASP A 93 7.07 2.03 -2.97
CA ASP A 93 6.94 0.99 -1.97
C ASP A 93 7.28 -0.36 -2.60
N LEU A 94 8.06 -1.17 -1.90
CA LEU A 94 8.46 -2.49 -2.34
C LEU A 94 8.16 -3.50 -1.24
N TRP A 95 7.34 -4.49 -1.56
CA TRP A 95 7.00 -5.54 -0.62
C TRP A 95 7.09 -6.91 -1.28
N SER A 96 7.36 -7.91 -0.46
CA SER A 96 7.31 -9.31 -0.86
C SER A 96 6.05 -9.95 -0.27
N VAL A 97 5.40 -10.81 -1.04
CA VAL A 97 4.25 -11.59 -0.61
C VAL A 97 4.77 -12.92 -0.06
N ASP A 98 4.53 -13.17 1.22
CA ASP A 98 5.10 -14.33 1.90
C ASP A 98 4.66 -15.68 1.32
N GLN A 99 3.43 -15.78 0.83
CA GLN A 99 2.85 -17.03 0.34
C GLN A 99 3.37 -17.38 -1.04
N THR A 100 3.45 -16.40 -1.94
CA THR A 100 3.85 -16.61 -3.35
C THR A 100 5.32 -16.34 -3.59
N LYS A 101 6.01 -15.72 -2.63
CA LYS A 101 7.38 -15.18 -2.75
C LYS A 101 7.56 -14.18 -3.88
N ALA A 102 6.46 -13.65 -4.42
CA ALA A 102 6.48 -12.60 -5.42
C ALA A 102 6.81 -11.26 -4.76
N ALA A 103 7.65 -10.46 -5.39
CA ALA A 103 7.91 -9.09 -4.99
C ALA A 103 7.18 -8.13 -5.93
N PHE A 104 6.67 -7.03 -5.38
CA PHE A 104 5.99 -5.99 -6.12
C PHE A 104 6.57 -4.62 -5.77
N LEU A 105 6.61 -3.75 -6.78
CA LEU A 105 7.01 -2.35 -6.68
C LEU A 105 5.82 -1.48 -7.09
N GLY A 106 5.35 -0.66 -6.16
CA GLY A 106 4.42 0.42 -6.43
C GLY A 106 5.18 1.73 -6.62
N LEU A 107 4.85 2.49 -7.67
CA LEU A 107 5.43 3.81 -7.93
C LEU A 107 4.33 4.84 -8.18
N THR A 108 4.32 5.90 -7.39
CA THR A 108 3.38 7.02 -7.50
C THR A 108 4.16 8.30 -7.82
N ALA A 109 3.69 9.06 -8.81
CA ALA A 109 4.23 10.36 -9.17
C ALA A 109 3.38 11.48 -8.56
N HIS A 110 4.05 12.53 -8.11
CA HIS A 110 3.47 13.71 -7.48
C HIS A 110 4.03 14.97 -8.13
N TRP A 111 3.16 15.86 -8.57
CA TRP A 111 3.59 17.09 -9.24
C TRP A 111 2.60 18.22 -9.02
N ILE A 112 3.09 19.44 -9.19
CA ILE A 112 2.26 20.64 -9.18
C ILE A 112 2.11 21.12 -10.62
N GLU A 113 0.88 21.35 -11.04
CA GLU A 113 0.60 22.12 -12.25
C GLU A 113 0.41 23.58 -11.88
N ALA A 114 1.24 24.44 -12.45
CA ALA A 114 1.08 25.89 -12.36
C ALA A 114 0.18 26.36 -13.51
N ARG A 115 -0.95 26.97 -13.16
CA ARG A 115 -1.76 27.79 -14.05
C ARG A 115 -1.56 29.26 -13.66
N GLU A 116 -1.98 30.18 -14.52
CA GLU A 116 -1.75 31.63 -14.35
C GLU A 116 -2.09 32.16 -12.94
N THR A 117 -3.10 31.59 -12.28
CA THR A 117 -3.58 32.07 -10.97
C THR A 117 -3.70 30.99 -9.90
N SER A 118 -3.32 29.74 -10.17
CA SER A 118 -3.53 28.64 -9.24
C SER A 118 -2.53 27.52 -9.39
N TRP A 119 -2.15 26.89 -8.28
CA TRP A 119 -1.32 25.69 -8.26
C TRP A 119 -2.17 24.51 -7.82
N THR A 120 -2.12 23.43 -8.59
CA THR A 120 -2.86 22.20 -8.27
C THR A 120 -1.87 21.05 -8.08
N LEU A 121 -1.88 20.46 -6.89
CA LEU A 121 -1.14 19.24 -6.60
C LEU A 121 -1.87 18.02 -7.17
N PHE A 122 -1.15 17.20 -7.93
CA PHE A 122 -1.61 15.92 -8.45
C PHE A 122 -0.79 14.79 -7.87
N SER A 123 -1.45 13.64 -7.69
CA SER A 123 -0.83 12.38 -7.31
C SER A 123 -1.41 11.27 -8.16
N GLN A 124 -0.55 10.44 -8.76
CA GLN A 124 -0.98 9.39 -9.68
C GLN A 124 -0.06 8.17 -9.61
N VAL A 125 -0.66 6.99 -9.45
CA VAL A 125 0.07 5.72 -9.59
C VAL A 125 0.51 5.56 -11.04
N ILE A 126 1.80 5.42 -11.27
CA ILE A 126 2.42 5.26 -12.61
C ILE A 126 2.97 3.86 -12.85
N GLY A 127 3.10 3.08 -11.77
CA GLY A 127 3.59 1.72 -11.83
C GLY A 127 3.08 0.86 -10.68
N PHE A 128 2.66 -0.34 -11.03
CA PHE A 128 2.55 -1.48 -10.13
C PHE A 128 3.17 -2.65 -10.87
N ARG A 129 4.33 -3.14 -10.42
CA ARG A 129 5.12 -4.10 -11.20
C ARG A 129 5.65 -5.22 -10.32
N GLY A 130 5.45 -6.46 -10.75
CA GLY A 130 6.17 -7.60 -10.20
C GLY A 130 7.66 -7.47 -10.51
N ILE A 131 8.50 -7.60 -9.48
CA ILE A 131 9.95 -7.52 -9.58
C ILE A 131 10.52 -8.92 -9.63
N SER A 132 11.42 -9.14 -10.58
CA SER A 132 12.18 -10.38 -10.72
C SER A 132 13.66 -10.13 -10.46
N GLY A 133 14.35 -11.14 -9.92
CA GLY A 133 15.78 -11.09 -9.61
C GLY A 133 16.09 -10.48 -8.24
N ALA A 134 17.37 -10.22 -7.99
CA ALA A 134 17.82 -9.66 -6.71
C ALA A 134 17.27 -8.24 -6.51
N HIS A 135 16.90 -7.90 -5.28
CA HIS A 135 16.49 -6.55 -4.90
C HIS A 135 17.69 -5.61 -4.71
N SER A 136 18.66 -5.66 -5.62
CA SER A 136 19.83 -4.80 -5.60
C SER A 136 19.47 -3.39 -6.06
N GLY A 137 20.26 -2.40 -5.61
CA GLY A 137 20.09 -1.01 -6.03
C GLY A 137 20.00 -0.85 -7.55
N HIS A 138 20.87 -1.56 -8.27
CA HIS A 138 20.92 -1.59 -9.72
C HIS A 138 19.61 -2.08 -10.35
N ASN A 139 19.09 -3.23 -9.91
CA ASN A 139 17.88 -3.81 -10.48
C ASN A 139 16.66 -2.91 -10.23
N LEU A 140 16.52 -2.40 -9.00
CA LEU A 140 15.44 -1.49 -8.64
C LEU A 140 15.51 -0.18 -9.42
N ALA A 141 16.71 0.37 -9.63
CA ALA A 141 16.91 1.56 -10.46
C ALA A 141 16.44 1.35 -11.90
N TRP A 142 16.72 0.19 -12.50
CA TRP A 142 16.22 -0.14 -13.85
C TRP A 142 14.69 -0.15 -13.92
N TYR A 143 14.01 -0.79 -12.96
CA TYR A 143 12.56 -0.77 -12.91
C TYR A 143 12.02 0.65 -12.74
N LEU A 144 12.56 1.44 -11.79
CA LEU A 144 12.11 2.81 -11.54
C LEU A 144 12.32 3.73 -12.75
N VAL A 145 13.50 3.69 -13.38
CA VAL A 145 13.78 4.48 -14.59
C VAL A 145 12.84 4.07 -15.73
N GLY A 146 12.64 2.77 -15.97
CA GLY A 146 11.73 2.30 -17.02
C GLY A 146 10.26 2.69 -16.78
N LEU A 147 9.81 2.68 -15.52
CA LEU A 147 8.48 3.17 -15.15
C LEU A 147 8.34 4.68 -15.38
N CYS A 148 9.35 5.46 -14.99
CA CYS A 148 9.42 6.90 -15.22
C CYS A 148 9.46 7.25 -16.73
N GLU A 149 10.17 6.48 -17.54
CA GLU A 149 10.19 6.64 -19.00
C GLU A 149 8.83 6.37 -19.64
N ARG A 150 8.17 5.28 -19.23
CA ARG A 150 6.83 4.94 -19.70
C ARG A 150 5.82 6.05 -19.37
N ALA A 151 5.97 6.67 -18.20
CA ALA A 151 5.13 7.79 -17.76
C ALA A 151 5.55 9.15 -18.35
N GLY A 152 6.66 9.24 -19.11
CA GLY A 152 7.15 10.49 -19.69
C GLY A 152 7.90 11.43 -18.74
N ILE A 153 8.22 10.97 -17.53
CA ILE A 153 8.98 11.72 -16.52
C ILE A 153 10.45 11.82 -16.94
N ILE A 154 10.99 10.73 -17.46
CA ILE A 154 12.34 10.65 -18.03
C ILE A 154 12.21 10.45 -19.54
N THR A 155 13.02 11.17 -20.31
CA THR A 155 13.15 11.01 -21.75
C THR A 155 14.59 10.69 -22.12
N ALA A 156 14.87 10.56 -23.42
CA ALA A 156 16.23 10.33 -23.89
C ALA A 156 17.20 11.48 -23.56
N HIS A 157 16.69 12.71 -23.37
CA HIS A 157 17.52 13.92 -23.27
C HIS A 157 17.20 14.80 -22.06
N SER A 158 16.17 14.47 -21.29
CA SER A 158 15.74 15.27 -20.14
C SER A 158 15.06 14.40 -19.09
N SER A 159 15.05 14.89 -17.86
CA SER A 159 14.32 14.30 -16.76
C SER A 159 13.58 15.40 -16.01
N LYS A 160 12.34 15.14 -15.62
CA LYS A 160 11.62 15.96 -14.63
C LYS A 160 11.64 15.31 -13.24
N LEU A 161 12.28 14.15 -13.08
CA LEU A 161 12.41 13.49 -11.78
C LEU A 161 13.10 14.44 -10.80
N PHE A 162 12.45 14.71 -9.68
CA PHE A 162 12.99 15.50 -8.59
C PHE A 162 13.43 14.59 -7.46
N CYS A 163 12.53 14.21 -6.56
CA CYS A 163 12.84 13.37 -5.41
C CYS A 163 12.30 11.95 -5.56
N LEU A 164 12.99 10.97 -4.99
CA LEU A 164 12.46 9.64 -4.70
C LEU A 164 12.28 9.49 -3.19
N THR A 165 11.04 9.30 -2.75
CA THR A 165 10.72 8.97 -1.36
C THR A 165 10.48 7.47 -1.23
N ALA A 166 11.23 6.82 -0.34
CA ALA A 166 11.16 5.37 -0.13
C ALA A 166 11.33 5.04 1.36
N ASP A 167 11.02 3.81 1.77
CA ASP A 167 11.32 3.34 3.13
C ASP A 167 12.83 3.39 3.44
N ASN A 168 13.20 3.24 4.72
CA ASN A 168 14.58 3.47 5.14
C ASN A 168 15.44 2.20 5.10
N THR A 169 15.35 1.45 4.00
CA THR A 169 16.25 0.33 3.71
C THR A 169 17.49 0.81 2.95
N SER A 170 18.65 0.22 3.26
CA SER A 170 19.94 0.53 2.62
C SER A 170 19.92 0.33 1.11
N ASN A 171 19.04 -0.53 0.61
CA ASN A 171 18.97 -0.80 -0.83
C ASN A 171 18.48 0.45 -1.58
N ASN A 172 17.65 1.29 -0.97
CA ASN A 172 17.13 2.51 -1.60
C ASN A 172 18.20 3.58 -1.79
N ASP A 173 19.23 3.63 -0.93
CA ASP A 173 20.40 4.48 -1.13
C ASP A 173 21.11 4.09 -2.43
N THR A 174 21.48 2.81 -2.51
CA THR A 174 22.15 2.28 -3.71
C THR A 174 21.27 2.37 -4.96
N THR A 175 19.93 2.34 -4.82
CA THR A 175 19.01 2.57 -5.93
C THR A 175 19.12 4.00 -6.47
N CYS A 176 19.11 5.02 -5.61
CA CYS A 176 19.26 6.41 -6.04
C CYS A 176 20.61 6.66 -6.72
N ASP A 177 21.71 6.12 -6.18
CA ASP A 177 23.04 6.21 -6.80
C ASP A 177 23.06 5.61 -8.22
N ASN A 178 22.37 4.48 -8.39
CA ASN A 178 22.25 3.84 -9.71
C ASN A 178 21.33 4.63 -10.65
N ILE A 179 20.26 5.28 -10.17
CA ILE A 179 19.42 6.18 -10.97
C ILE A 179 20.25 7.35 -11.49
N GLU A 180 20.99 8.02 -10.60
CA GLU A 180 21.90 9.12 -10.97
C GLU A 180 22.91 8.67 -12.02
N THR A 181 23.57 7.52 -11.81
CA THR A 181 24.51 6.92 -12.77
C THR A 181 23.86 6.67 -14.13
N LEU A 182 22.63 6.12 -14.16
CA LEU A 182 21.89 5.86 -15.40
C LEU A 182 21.53 7.16 -16.15
N LEU A 183 21.21 8.23 -15.43
CA LEU A 183 20.93 9.55 -16.00
C LEU A 183 22.19 10.23 -16.51
N HIS A 184 23.31 10.17 -15.78
CA HIS A 184 24.61 10.71 -16.20
C HIS A 184 25.11 10.07 -17.49
N ARG A 185 24.93 8.75 -17.67
CA ARG A 185 25.23 8.06 -18.94
C ARG A 185 24.45 8.60 -20.14
N ARG A 186 23.36 9.33 -19.91
CA ARG A 186 22.53 9.99 -20.94
C ARG A 186 22.75 11.50 -21.00
N ASN A 187 23.78 12.01 -20.33
CA ASN A 187 24.06 13.44 -20.16
C ASN A 187 22.93 14.23 -19.47
N ILE A 188 22.23 13.59 -18.52
CA ILE A 188 21.18 14.24 -17.70
C ILE A 188 21.69 14.33 -16.26
N TYR A 189 21.89 15.55 -15.76
CA TYR A 189 22.61 15.82 -14.49
C TYR A 189 21.76 16.50 -13.41
N ASN A 190 20.44 16.45 -13.51
CA ASN A 190 19.53 17.18 -12.62
C ASN A 190 18.98 16.36 -11.44
N PHE A 191 19.46 15.13 -11.26
CA PHE A 191 19.11 14.28 -10.13
C PHE A 191 20.37 13.97 -9.32
N ASP A 192 20.46 14.51 -8.11
CA ASP A 192 21.50 14.24 -7.13
C ASP A 192 20.97 13.21 -6.11
N ALA A 193 21.58 12.03 -6.04
CA ALA A 193 21.13 10.95 -5.15
C ALA A 193 21.15 11.37 -3.67
N THR A 194 22.09 12.23 -3.26
CA THR A 194 22.22 12.67 -1.87
C THR A 194 21.18 13.70 -1.46
N GLN A 195 20.79 14.60 -2.37
CA GLN A 195 19.82 15.67 -2.08
C GLN A 195 18.37 15.26 -2.37
N HIS A 196 18.17 14.30 -3.27
CA HIS A 196 16.85 13.95 -3.77
C HIS A 196 16.31 12.60 -3.28
N ARG A 197 17.10 11.84 -2.52
CA ARG A 197 16.61 10.67 -1.78
C ARG A 197 15.98 11.11 -0.47
N LEU A 198 14.67 10.93 -0.34
CA LEU A 198 13.94 11.25 0.88
C LEU A 198 13.54 9.97 1.62
N PRO A 199 13.77 9.87 2.92
CA PRO A 199 13.24 8.77 3.70
C PRO A 199 11.73 8.95 3.89
N CYS A 200 11.00 7.84 3.93
CA CYS A 200 9.60 7.83 4.31
C CYS A 200 9.47 8.27 5.77
N LEU A 201 8.85 9.43 6.01
CA LEU A 201 8.65 9.98 7.35
C LEU A 201 7.97 8.97 8.29
N ALA A 202 6.95 8.27 7.81
CA ALA A 202 6.26 7.27 8.60
C ALA A 202 7.17 6.10 9.02
N HIS A 203 8.11 5.71 8.15
CA HIS A 203 9.11 4.71 8.48
C HIS A 203 10.14 5.24 9.49
N VAL A 204 10.60 6.49 9.35
CA VAL A 204 11.50 7.13 10.32
C VAL A 204 10.85 7.18 11.71
N LEU A 205 9.58 7.57 11.78
CA LEU A 205 8.81 7.55 13.03
C LEU A 205 8.70 6.13 13.61
N ASN A 206 8.52 5.11 12.76
CA ASN A 206 8.47 3.73 13.21
C ASN A 206 9.81 3.23 13.77
N LEU A 207 10.94 3.63 13.18
CA LEU A 207 12.26 3.33 13.73
C LEU A 207 12.43 3.97 15.10
N ALA A 208 12.06 5.25 15.25
CA ALA A 208 12.10 5.93 16.54
C ALA A 208 11.21 5.25 17.60
N ILE A 209 9.99 4.83 17.23
CA ILE A 209 9.10 4.05 18.10
C ILE A 209 9.75 2.72 18.46
N THR A 210 10.35 2.01 17.51
CA THR A 210 11.02 0.72 17.75
C THR A 210 12.17 0.88 18.74
N ASP A 211 12.98 1.93 18.59
CA ASP A 211 14.08 2.24 19.50
C ASP A 211 13.58 2.58 20.91
N ILE A 212 12.54 3.40 21.03
CA ILE A 212 11.90 3.70 22.33
C ILE A 212 11.36 2.42 22.96
N MET A 213 10.66 1.59 22.19
CA MET A 213 10.13 0.32 22.65
C MET A 213 11.26 -0.61 23.08
N SER A 214 12.42 -0.62 22.42
CA SER A 214 13.59 -1.43 22.80
C SER A 214 14.17 -1.10 24.19
N VAL A 215 13.96 0.14 24.65
CA VAL A 215 14.38 0.57 25.99
C VAL A 215 13.31 0.24 27.03
N ILE A 216 12.03 0.42 26.67
CA ILE A 216 10.88 0.15 27.56
C ILE A 216 10.71 -1.38 27.76
N THR A 217 10.82 -2.15 26.69
CA THR A 217 10.87 -3.63 26.73
C THR A 217 12.33 -4.02 26.84
N ARG A 218 12.81 -4.47 28.00
CA ARG A 218 14.23 -4.87 28.13
C ARG A 218 14.51 -6.09 27.26
N ILE A 219 14.96 -5.85 26.02
CA ILE A 219 15.37 -6.85 25.02
C ILE A 219 16.44 -7.82 25.55
N ALA A 220 17.10 -7.52 26.68
CA ALA A 220 18.14 -8.38 27.26
C ALA A 220 17.72 -9.84 27.52
N ASN A 221 16.41 -10.15 27.60
CA ASN A 221 15.90 -11.53 27.70
C ASN A 221 15.24 -12.06 26.41
N VAL A 222 15.26 -11.29 25.32
CA VAL A 222 14.62 -11.62 24.04
C VAL A 222 15.71 -11.50 22.97
N GLU A 223 16.28 -12.64 22.56
CA GLU A 223 17.55 -12.77 21.81
C GLU A 223 17.63 -11.96 20.49
N THR A 224 16.50 -11.45 19.96
CA THR A 224 16.46 -10.60 18.77
C THR A 224 15.34 -9.54 18.83
N THR A 225 15.49 -8.43 18.11
CA THR A 225 14.43 -7.42 17.87
C THR A 225 13.19 -8.02 17.18
N THR A 226 13.34 -9.16 16.50
CA THR A 226 12.24 -9.91 15.89
C THR A 226 11.45 -10.73 16.89
N ALA A 227 12.10 -11.26 17.93
CA ALA A 227 11.46 -12.07 18.97
C ALA A 227 10.51 -11.23 19.88
N ILE A 228 10.60 -9.90 19.82
CA ILE A 228 9.57 -8.96 20.31
C ILE A 228 8.20 -9.26 19.68
N TRP A 229 8.16 -9.66 18.41
CA TRP A 229 6.94 -9.88 17.60
C TRP A 229 6.43 -11.32 17.69
N GLU A 230 7.27 -12.27 18.09
CA GLU A 230 6.97 -13.70 18.20
C GLU A 230 6.72 -14.15 19.65
N PHE A 231 6.51 -13.18 20.55
CA PHE A 231 6.32 -13.38 21.97
C PHE A 231 5.22 -14.42 22.30
N ASP A 232 5.61 -15.54 22.92
CA ASP A 232 4.70 -16.56 23.45
C ASP A 232 4.52 -16.39 24.98
N PRO A 233 3.33 -15.96 25.44
CA PRO A 233 3.06 -15.75 26.86
C PRO A 233 2.94 -17.04 27.68
N SER A 234 2.91 -18.21 27.04
CA SER A 234 2.87 -19.51 27.72
C SER A 234 4.22 -19.94 28.29
N LEU A 235 5.33 -19.35 27.80
CA LEU A 235 6.68 -19.67 28.25
C LEU A 235 6.98 -18.98 29.61
N PRO A 236 7.45 -19.71 30.63
CA PRO A 236 7.68 -19.16 31.98
C PRO A 236 8.67 -17.98 32.02
N ASN A 237 9.71 -18.04 31.20
CA ASN A 237 10.77 -17.04 31.14
C ASN A 237 10.33 -15.73 30.48
N ASN A 238 9.18 -15.74 29.79
CA ASN A 238 8.62 -14.57 29.10
C ASN A 238 7.76 -13.68 30.03
N ARG A 239 7.56 -14.07 31.30
CA ARG A 239 6.71 -13.36 32.27
C ARG A 239 7.46 -12.51 33.29
N VAL A 240 8.78 -12.64 33.40
CA VAL A 240 9.57 -12.06 34.51
C VAL A 240 10.86 -11.40 34.01
N LEU A 241 11.07 -10.14 34.38
CA LEU A 241 12.30 -9.36 34.18
C LEU A 241 12.93 -9.05 35.55
N GLY A 242 13.89 -9.85 36.01
CA GLY A 242 14.67 -9.57 37.24
C GLY A 242 13.78 -9.17 38.42
N ASP A 243 12.81 -10.02 38.76
CA ASP A 243 11.78 -9.82 39.80
C ASP A 243 10.73 -8.70 39.54
N SER A 244 10.68 -8.13 38.33
CA SER A 244 9.64 -7.16 37.90
C SER A 244 8.92 -7.60 36.61
N LEU A 245 7.65 -7.23 36.46
CA LEU A 245 6.83 -7.57 35.30
C LEU A 245 7.17 -6.66 34.11
N ASP A 246 7.53 -7.23 32.96
CA ASP A 246 7.55 -6.48 31.69
C ASP A 246 6.11 -6.09 31.35
N VAL A 247 5.76 -4.83 31.59
CA VAL A 247 4.40 -4.32 31.38
C VAL A 247 3.98 -4.48 29.91
N VAL A 248 4.90 -4.34 28.96
CA VAL A 248 4.58 -4.50 27.54
C VAL A 248 4.40 -5.97 27.19
N ALA A 249 5.23 -6.88 27.72
CA ALA A 249 5.04 -8.32 27.56
C ALA A 249 3.73 -8.82 28.22
N ALA A 250 3.37 -8.26 29.36
CA ALA A 250 2.11 -8.55 30.04
C ALA A 250 0.91 -8.04 29.23
N ILE A 251 0.99 -6.82 28.69
CA ILE A 251 -0.04 -6.29 27.80
C ILE A 251 -0.13 -7.12 26.52
N ARG A 252 1.01 -7.56 25.96
CA ARG A 252 1.02 -8.48 24.81
C ARG A 252 0.37 -9.81 25.15
N THR A 253 0.57 -10.35 26.35
CA THR A 253 -0.15 -11.55 26.82
C THR A 253 -1.67 -11.36 26.77
N LEU A 254 -2.16 -10.16 27.08
CA LEU A 254 -3.57 -9.79 26.94
C LEU A 254 -3.97 -9.50 25.49
N ALA A 255 -3.02 -9.08 24.63
CA ALA A 255 -3.24 -8.66 23.26
C ALA A 255 -3.09 -9.77 22.18
N ILE A 256 -2.45 -10.92 22.43
CA ILE A 256 -2.14 -11.95 21.39
C ILE A 256 -2.78 -13.32 21.64
N LYS A 257 -3.38 -13.91 20.58
CA LYS A 257 -3.63 -15.35 20.32
C LYS A 257 -4.29 -16.14 21.44
N CYS A 258 -5.38 -15.60 21.95
CA CYS A 258 -6.26 -16.35 22.83
C CYS A 258 -7.11 -17.33 22.00
N SER A 259 -7.22 -18.59 22.43
CA SER A 259 -8.29 -19.48 21.98
C SER A 259 -9.63 -18.77 22.14
N GLY A 260 -10.67 -19.17 21.39
CA GLY A 260 -12.00 -18.53 21.48
C GLY A 260 -12.49 -18.36 22.93
N GLN A 261 -12.20 -19.35 23.79
CA GLN A 261 -12.50 -19.33 25.23
C GLN A 261 -11.83 -18.18 26.00
N ARG A 262 -10.58 -17.84 25.69
CA ARG A 262 -9.87 -16.76 26.38
C ARG A 262 -10.30 -15.37 25.90
N ILE A 263 -10.71 -15.25 24.63
CA ILE A 263 -11.32 -14.02 24.11
C ILE A 263 -12.65 -13.78 24.84
N GLU A 264 -13.51 -14.80 24.89
CA GLU A 264 -14.80 -14.75 25.57
C GLU A 264 -14.66 -14.43 27.07
N TYR A 265 -13.69 -15.03 27.75
CA TYR A 265 -13.39 -14.73 29.16
C TYR A 265 -13.00 -13.26 29.36
N PHE A 266 -12.14 -12.72 28.47
CA PHE A 266 -11.71 -11.33 28.55
C PHE A 266 -12.85 -10.34 28.25
N GLU A 267 -13.71 -10.64 27.28
CA GLU A 267 -14.91 -9.83 26.97
C GLU A 267 -15.90 -9.86 28.15
N THR A 268 -16.09 -11.02 28.79
CA THR A 268 -16.95 -11.18 29.98
C THR A 268 -16.44 -10.35 31.16
N LEU A 269 -15.13 -10.33 31.41
CA LEU A 269 -14.53 -9.51 32.45
C LEU A 269 -14.77 -8.01 32.21
N GLN A 270 -14.61 -7.56 30.96
CA GLN A 270 -14.86 -6.17 30.60
C GLN A 270 -16.33 -5.76 30.85
N GLY A 271 -17.28 -6.63 30.49
CA GLY A 271 -18.70 -6.41 30.78
C GLY A 271 -18.99 -6.28 32.28
N LYS A 272 -18.34 -7.09 33.13
CA LYS A 272 -18.44 -6.97 34.60
C LYS A 272 -17.88 -5.65 35.14
N CYS A 273 -16.92 -5.06 34.44
CA CYS A 273 -16.37 -3.74 34.76
C CYS A 273 -17.17 -2.58 34.13
N GLY A 274 -18.36 -2.83 33.57
CA GLY A 274 -19.22 -1.78 33.01
C GLY A 274 -18.84 -1.31 31.59
N ILE A 275 -18.00 -2.07 30.88
CA ILE A 275 -17.66 -1.78 29.48
C ILE A 275 -18.69 -2.47 28.57
N GLU A 276 -19.63 -1.69 28.02
CA GLU A 276 -20.72 -2.22 27.17
C GLU A 276 -20.23 -2.85 25.86
N THR A 277 -19.20 -2.27 25.25
CA THR A 277 -18.58 -2.78 24.01
C THR A 277 -17.16 -3.22 24.33
N PRO A 278 -16.88 -4.54 24.40
CA PRO A 278 -15.56 -5.03 24.75
C PRO A 278 -14.46 -4.50 23.82
N LEU A 279 -13.43 -3.93 24.42
CA LEU A 279 -12.27 -3.44 23.71
C LEU A 279 -11.30 -4.59 23.41
N LYS A 280 -10.85 -4.64 22.16
CA LYS A 280 -9.77 -5.52 21.74
C LYS A 280 -8.45 -4.78 21.86
N ILE A 281 -7.45 -5.34 22.53
CA ILE A 281 -6.11 -4.75 22.54
C ILE A 281 -5.44 -5.15 21.22
N PRO A 282 -5.09 -4.19 20.34
CA PRO A 282 -4.49 -4.51 19.06
C PRO A 282 -3.07 -5.03 19.29
N LEU A 283 -2.65 -5.96 18.43
CA LEU A 283 -1.27 -6.34 18.38
C LEU A 283 -0.41 -5.20 17.86
N HIS A 284 0.66 -4.87 18.56
CA HIS A 284 1.73 -4.11 17.94
C HIS A 284 2.36 -4.96 16.83
N SER A 285 2.33 -4.46 15.59
CA SER A 285 3.10 -5.03 14.48
C SER A 285 4.05 -3.98 13.92
N ASN A 286 5.19 -4.44 13.39
CA ASN A 286 6.15 -3.62 12.66
C ASN A 286 5.61 -3.11 11.30
N VAL A 287 4.46 -3.61 10.85
CA VAL A 287 3.86 -3.29 9.55
C VAL A 287 2.80 -2.19 9.63
N ARG A 288 2.22 -1.92 10.81
CA ARG A 288 1.13 -0.94 10.97
C ARG A 288 1.47 0.09 12.04
N TRP A 289 1.58 1.35 11.60
CA TRP A 289 1.95 2.50 12.42
C TRP A 289 0.95 2.76 13.55
N GLY A 290 1.46 3.21 14.71
CA GLY A 290 0.62 3.55 15.87
C GLY A 290 0.03 2.37 16.64
N THR A 291 0.33 1.12 16.26
CA THR A 291 -0.20 -0.06 16.94
C THR A 291 0.36 -0.24 18.36
N ALA A 292 1.58 0.21 18.64
CA ALA A 292 2.13 0.25 20.00
C ALA A 292 1.36 1.23 20.90
N ASP A 293 1.13 2.45 20.42
CA ASP A 293 0.33 3.46 21.13
C ASP A 293 -1.11 2.96 21.36
N GLY A 294 -1.75 2.41 20.33
CA GLY A 294 -3.09 1.82 20.47
C GLY A 294 -3.14 0.63 21.45
N MET A 295 -2.10 -0.20 21.50
CA MET A 295 -1.97 -1.31 22.45
C MET A 295 -1.83 -0.79 23.88
N LEU A 296 -0.88 0.12 24.11
CA LEU A 296 -0.60 0.69 25.43
C LEU A 296 -1.74 1.57 25.93
N GLY A 297 -2.32 2.40 25.08
CA GLY A 297 -3.44 3.29 25.40
C GLY A 297 -4.70 2.52 25.78
N ARG A 298 -5.06 1.46 25.04
CA ARG A 298 -6.21 0.62 25.41
C ARG A 298 -5.97 -0.15 26.70
N ALA A 299 -4.77 -0.70 26.89
CA ALA A 299 -4.43 -1.36 28.15
C ALA A 299 -4.47 -0.39 29.35
N TYR A 300 -3.99 0.84 29.16
CA TYR A 300 -4.06 1.89 30.16
C TYR A 300 -5.51 2.26 30.48
N HIS A 301 -6.35 2.45 29.47
CA HIS A 301 -7.77 2.75 29.67
C HIS A 301 -8.48 1.63 30.44
N LEU A 302 -8.29 0.36 30.05
CA LEU A 302 -8.85 -0.80 30.75
C LEU A 302 -8.38 -0.90 32.21
N ARG A 303 -7.16 -0.44 32.52
CA ARG A 303 -6.67 -0.37 33.91
C ARG A 303 -7.40 0.71 34.73
N GLN A 304 -7.84 1.81 34.11
CA GLN A 304 -8.54 2.90 34.79
C GLN A 304 -10.00 2.55 35.09
N VAL A 305 -10.61 1.70 34.27
CA VAL A 305 -11.96 1.17 34.51
C VAL A 305 -11.86 0.07 35.58
N ARG A 306 -11.90 0.48 36.85
CA ARG A 306 -11.96 -0.39 38.04
C ARG A 306 -13.33 -0.35 38.68
#